data_AF-A0A195D844-F1
#
_entry.id   AF-A0A195D844-F1
#
_cell.length_a   1.000
_cell.length_b   1.000
_cell.length_c   1.000
_cell.angle_alpha   90.00
_cell.angle_beta   90.00
_cell.angle_gamma   90.00
#
_symmetry.space_group_name_H-M   'P 1'
#
loop_
_entity.id
_entity.type
_entity.pdbx_description
1 polymer ?
#
loop_
_entity_poly.entity_id
_entity_poly.type
_entity_poly.pdbx_seq_one_letter_code
_entity_poly.pdbx_strand_id
1 'polypeptide(L)'
;MGTTLLAVIFIVVLCTTANNINEQCQVHNERWITCSCIGNEEFFLPEAYNYTNTLSVSVTGCVSANLHYSSFPEASNIEEVIVQNISGSLSFDVFFSSSHMKLLKLSNIGRIPLIASHTFTNLKAIDTLTIENTLIETLGEEFAYINISHFIMMNVTIERVFYLNVSEKGTKLRIVNSKLHNVTETLNFANFLNIEIIGSKFEMQKPGLMSIQGDVAIVKNNIFSNVSMNLVTTTAIVINGICADGKSTLRLSSRSIDSTDNRLPNEIAYPGNDQRGEPLTEFLTIRNNTVCKAGNCKCSISSGQASCPVRVNTVYIFLLTEFIFIRYL
;
A
#
# COMPACT_ATOMS: atom_id res chain seq x y z
N MET A 1 -6.66 -33.33 -56.16
CA MET A 1 -5.69 -32.64 -55.26
C MET A 1 -6.27 -31.31 -54.77
N GLY A 2 -7.50 -31.31 -54.21
CA GLY A 2 -8.24 -30.07 -53.92
C GLY A 2 -8.83 -29.97 -52.51
N THR A 3 -8.72 -31.00 -51.69
CA THR A 3 -9.30 -31.05 -50.33
C THR A 3 -8.27 -30.92 -49.22
N THR A 4 -6.99 -31.23 -49.50
CA THR A 4 -5.89 -31.08 -48.53
C THR A 4 -5.40 -29.63 -48.38
N LEU A 5 -5.50 -28.81 -49.44
CA LEU A 5 -5.07 -27.41 -49.37
C LEU A 5 -6.02 -26.53 -48.53
N LEU A 6 -7.34 -26.79 -48.61
CA LEU A 6 -8.36 -26.08 -47.85
C LEU A 6 -8.30 -26.38 -46.34
N ALA A 7 -7.95 -27.60 -45.96
CA ALA A 7 -7.74 -27.98 -44.56
C ALA A 7 -6.48 -27.31 -43.96
N VAL A 8 -5.40 -27.19 -44.74
CA VAL A 8 -4.18 -26.50 -44.30
C VAL A 8 -4.40 -25.00 -44.16
N ILE A 9 -5.18 -24.37 -45.05
CA ILE A 9 -5.54 -22.95 -44.93
C ILE A 9 -6.45 -22.72 -43.72
N PHE A 10 -7.43 -23.59 -43.45
CA PHE A 10 -8.24 -23.48 -42.25
C PHE A 10 -7.43 -23.69 -40.97
N ILE A 11 -6.45 -24.60 -40.96
CA ILE A 11 -5.56 -24.81 -39.79
C ILE A 11 -4.58 -23.64 -39.61
N VAL A 12 -4.06 -23.02 -40.68
CA VAL A 12 -3.21 -21.83 -40.58
C VAL A 12 -4.02 -20.59 -40.17
N VAL A 13 -5.29 -20.49 -40.59
CA VAL A 13 -6.22 -19.43 -40.14
C VAL A 13 -6.73 -19.69 -38.71
N LEU A 14 -6.83 -20.94 -38.27
CA LEU A 14 -7.15 -21.30 -36.88
C LEU A 14 -5.93 -21.23 -35.94
N CYS A 15 -4.71 -21.42 -36.44
CA CYS A 15 -3.46 -21.19 -35.69
C CYS A 15 -3.05 -19.71 -35.68
N THR A 16 -3.75 -18.84 -36.39
CA THR A 16 -3.64 -17.37 -36.28
C THR A 16 -4.81 -16.77 -35.50
N THR A 17 -5.49 -17.58 -34.67
CA THR A 17 -6.45 -17.08 -33.68
C THR A 17 -5.73 -16.17 -32.68
N ALA A 18 -5.80 -14.87 -32.94
CA ALA A 18 -5.62 -13.75 -32.02
C ALA A 18 -4.30 -13.69 -31.21
N ASN A 19 -3.15 -13.77 -31.89
CA ASN A 19 -1.85 -13.40 -31.31
C ASN A 19 -1.60 -11.88 -31.25
N ASN A 20 -2.53 -11.06 -31.70
CA ASN A 20 -2.35 -9.61 -31.67
C ASN A 20 -2.69 -9.09 -30.28
N ILE A 21 -1.68 -8.51 -29.64
CA ILE A 21 -1.90 -7.60 -28.54
C ILE A 21 -2.78 -6.43 -29.03
N ASN A 22 -3.53 -5.79 -28.13
CA ASN A 22 -4.33 -4.59 -28.42
C ASN A 22 -3.46 -3.56 -29.19
N GLU A 23 -4.01 -2.88 -30.20
CA GLU A 23 -3.32 -1.89 -31.03
C GLU A 23 -2.68 -0.75 -30.21
N GLN A 24 -3.19 -0.51 -29.01
CA GLN A 24 -2.64 0.43 -28.03
C GLN A 24 -1.35 -0.07 -27.36
N CYS A 25 -0.91 -1.31 -27.63
CA CYS A 25 0.24 -1.95 -27.00
C CYS A 25 1.37 -2.26 -27.98
N GLN A 26 2.59 -2.19 -27.45
CA GLN A 26 3.81 -2.62 -28.11
C GLN A 26 4.47 -3.73 -27.28
N VAL A 27 4.89 -4.79 -27.95
CA VAL A 27 5.63 -5.91 -27.36
C VAL A 27 7.10 -5.78 -27.74
N HIS A 28 7.96 -5.65 -26.74
CA HIS A 28 9.41 -5.58 -26.94
C HIS A 28 10.02 -6.92 -26.53
N ASN A 29 10.76 -7.54 -27.46
CA ASN A 29 11.48 -8.80 -27.23
C ASN A 29 10.62 -9.92 -26.60
N GLU A 30 9.31 -9.94 -26.86
CA GLU A 30 8.32 -10.88 -26.30
C GLU A 30 8.19 -10.89 -24.76
N ARG A 31 8.83 -9.93 -24.07
CA ARG A 31 8.96 -9.92 -22.60
C ARG A 31 8.41 -8.67 -21.94
N TRP A 32 8.45 -7.54 -22.64
CA TRP A 32 7.99 -6.26 -22.12
C TRP A 32 6.80 -5.78 -22.93
N ILE A 33 5.72 -5.46 -22.24
CA ILE A 33 4.48 -4.99 -22.85
C ILE A 33 4.26 -3.56 -22.37
N THR A 34 4.17 -2.63 -23.31
CA THR A 34 3.85 -1.22 -23.03
C THR A 34 2.60 -0.83 -23.78
N CYS A 35 1.55 -0.50 -23.05
CA CYS A 35 0.26 -0.07 -23.56
C CYS A 35 0.04 1.41 -23.22
N SER A 36 -0.28 2.21 -24.23
CA SER A 36 -0.50 3.64 -24.08
C SER A 36 -1.72 4.08 -24.88
N CYS A 37 -2.62 4.80 -24.21
CA CYS A 37 -3.76 5.44 -24.87
C CYS A 37 -3.43 6.91 -25.21
N ILE A 38 -4.05 7.42 -26.28
CA ILE A 38 -3.95 8.83 -26.65
C ILE A 38 -5.18 9.58 -26.07
N GLY A 39 -5.31 9.58 -24.75
CA GLY A 39 -6.36 10.33 -24.04
C GLY A 39 -7.62 9.51 -23.74
N ASN A 40 -8.78 9.93 -24.30
CA ASN A 40 -10.10 9.48 -23.87
C ASN A 40 -10.49 8.04 -24.24
N GLU A 41 -9.51 7.18 -24.47
CA GLU A 41 -9.73 5.81 -24.89
C GLU A 41 -9.93 4.91 -23.68
N GLU A 42 -10.74 3.87 -23.89
CA GLU A 42 -10.86 2.75 -22.98
C GLU A 42 -9.84 1.69 -23.39
N PHE A 43 -9.14 1.12 -22.41
CA PHE A 43 -8.19 0.06 -22.63
C PHE A 43 -8.66 -1.25 -22.01
N PHE A 44 -8.56 -2.33 -22.77
CA PHE A 44 -8.79 -3.68 -22.29
C PHE A 44 -7.52 -4.48 -22.51
N LEU A 45 -7.00 -5.06 -21.42
CA LEU A 45 -5.87 -5.98 -21.49
C LEU A 45 -6.39 -7.30 -22.10
N PRO A 46 -5.86 -7.76 -23.24
CA PRO A 46 -6.39 -8.94 -23.92
C PRO A 46 -6.26 -10.19 -23.05
N GLU A 47 -7.36 -10.90 -22.83
CA GLU A 47 -7.35 -12.16 -22.07
C GLU A 47 -6.70 -13.32 -22.85
N ALA A 48 -6.85 -13.32 -24.18
CA ALA A 48 -6.39 -14.41 -25.05
C ALA A 48 -4.90 -14.32 -25.43
N TYR A 49 -4.19 -13.26 -25.01
CA TYR A 49 -2.77 -13.11 -25.31
C TYR A 49 -1.92 -14.00 -24.39
N ASN A 50 -0.87 -14.63 -24.94
CA ASN A 50 0.02 -15.49 -24.16
C ASN A 50 1.04 -14.67 -23.34
N TYR A 51 0.81 -14.55 -22.04
CA TYR A 51 1.70 -13.82 -21.11
C TYR A 51 2.79 -14.68 -20.46
N THR A 52 2.95 -15.96 -20.84
CA THR A 52 3.89 -16.91 -20.18
C THR A 52 5.32 -16.38 -20.05
N ASN A 53 5.81 -15.70 -21.09
CA ASN A 53 7.17 -15.15 -21.14
C ASN A 53 7.25 -13.66 -20.74
N THR A 54 6.12 -13.06 -20.38
CA THR A 54 6.06 -11.63 -20.03
C THR A 54 6.71 -11.39 -18.67
N LEU A 55 7.66 -10.46 -18.63
CA LEU A 55 8.33 -10.02 -17.41
C LEU A 55 7.77 -8.70 -16.89
N SER A 56 7.26 -7.84 -17.78
CA SER A 56 6.81 -6.50 -17.39
C SER A 56 5.62 -6.05 -18.23
N VAL A 57 4.62 -5.47 -17.57
CA VAL A 57 3.46 -4.85 -18.22
C VAL A 57 3.30 -3.43 -17.70
N SER A 58 3.21 -2.48 -18.62
CA SER A 58 2.97 -1.07 -18.32
C SER A 58 1.74 -0.57 -19.08
N VAL A 59 0.80 0.06 -18.39
CA VAL A 59 -0.42 0.65 -18.97
C VAL A 59 -0.54 2.10 -18.56
N THR A 60 -0.73 3.02 -19.52
CA THR A 60 -0.84 4.44 -19.19
C THR A 60 -1.68 5.29 -20.15
N GLY A 61 -2.18 6.42 -19.63
CA GLY A 61 -2.74 7.52 -20.45
C GLY A 61 -4.19 7.32 -20.90
N CYS A 62 -4.91 6.35 -20.33
CA CYS A 62 -6.26 5.99 -20.72
C CYS A 62 -7.32 6.68 -19.85
N VAL A 63 -8.54 6.84 -20.36
CA VAL A 63 -9.69 7.25 -19.54
C VAL A 63 -10.14 6.11 -18.64
N SER A 64 -10.20 4.90 -19.18
CA SER A 64 -10.46 3.70 -18.40
C SER A 64 -9.51 2.59 -18.82
N ALA A 65 -9.20 1.70 -17.88
CA ALA A 65 -8.41 0.51 -18.15
C ALA A 65 -9.04 -0.68 -17.44
N ASN A 66 -9.04 -1.83 -18.10
CA ASN A 66 -9.53 -3.08 -17.55
C ASN A 66 -8.45 -4.14 -17.63
N LEU A 67 -8.03 -4.61 -16.46
CA LEU A 67 -7.16 -5.76 -16.30
C LEU A 67 -8.00 -6.85 -15.64
N HIS A 68 -8.28 -7.91 -16.39
CA HIS A 68 -9.20 -8.98 -16.01
C HIS A 68 -8.49 -10.10 -15.25
N TYR A 69 -9.29 -10.94 -14.58
CA TYR A 69 -8.82 -12.03 -13.72
C TYR A 69 -7.99 -13.04 -14.51
N SER A 70 -8.40 -13.27 -15.75
CA SER A 70 -7.77 -14.18 -16.72
C SER A 70 -6.52 -13.60 -17.38
N SER A 71 -6.15 -12.34 -17.14
CA SER A 71 -5.02 -11.73 -17.86
C SER A 71 -3.64 -12.25 -17.43
N PHE A 72 -3.45 -12.60 -16.16
CA PHE A 72 -2.14 -13.02 -15.62
C PHE A 72 -2.01 -14.41 -14.96
N PRO A 73 -2.98 -15.35 -14.99
CA PRO A 73 -2.80 -16.67 -14.39
C PRO A 73 -1.57 -17.43 -14.90
N GLU A 74 -1.21 -17.28 -16.17
CA GLU A 74 -0.08 -17.97 -16.81
C GLU A 74 1.24 -17.18 -16.75
N ALA A 75 1.21 -15.92 -16.32
CA ALA A 75 2.35 -15.01 -16.26
C ALA A 75 3.26 -15.27 -15.04
N SER A 76 3.73 -16.50 -14.87
CA SER A 76 4.50 -16.97 -13.69
C SER A 76 5.86 -16.29 -13.48
N ASN A 77 6.39 -15.64 -14.52
CA ASN A 77 7.66 -14.91 -14.49
C ASN A 77 7.49 -13.39 -14.43
N ILE A 78 6.27 -12.87 -14.30
CA ILE A 78 6.06 -11.42 -14.28
C ILE A 78 6.76 -10.83 -13.05
N GLU A 79 7.63 -9.85 -13.30
CA GLU A 79 8.39 -9.13 -12.29
C GLU A 79 7.78 -7.75 -12.01
N GLU A 80 7.13 -7.14 -13.02
CA GLU A 80 6.69 -5.76 -12.94
C GLU A 80 5.31 -5.55 -13.54
N VAL A 81 4.44 -4.84 -12.82
CA VAL A 81 3.18 -4.31 -13.33
C VAL A 81 3.05 -2.85 -12.92
N ILE A 82 2.91 -1.98 -13.91
CA ILE A 82 2.80 -0.54 -13.72
C ILE A 82 1.53 -0.06 -14.41
N VAL A 83 0.57 0.44 -13.64
CA VAL A 83 -0.63 1.09 -14.19
C VAL A 83 -0.67 2.52 -13.68
N GLN A 84 -0.65 3.47 -14.60
CA GLN A 84 -0.56 4.87 -14.21
C GLN A 84 -1.27 5.85 -15.14
N ASN A 85 -1.70 6.99 -14.60
CA ASN A 85 -2.40 8.04 -15.35
C ASN A 85 -3.68 7.51 -16.01
N ILE A 86 -4.55 6.88 -15.22
CA ILE A 86 -5.89 6.47 -15.64
C ILE A 86 -6.87 7.51 -15.12
N SER A 87 -7.38 8.39 -15.99
CA SER A 87 -8.09 9.58 -15.52
C SER A 87 -9.48 9.29 -14.94
N GLY A 88 -10.14 8.23 -15.42
CA GLY A 88 -11.44 7.76 -14.95
C GLY A 88 -11.30 6.58 -14.00
N SER A 89 -11.49 5.36 -14.51
CA SER A 89 -11.60 4.15 -13.69
C SER A 89 -10.65 3.05 -14.14
N LEU A 90 -10.02 2.38 -13.19
CA LEU A 90 -9.29 1.12 -13.40
C LEU A 90 -10.10 -0.03 -12.80
N SER A 91 -10.54 -0.95 -13.66
CA SER A 91 -11.00 -2.27 -13.22
C SER A 91 -9.77 -3.13 -12.96
N PHE A 92 -9.45 -3.34 -11.68
CA PHE A 92 -8.26 -4.08 -11.23
C PHE A 92 -8.66 -5.43 -10.64
N ASP A 93 -9.32 -6.25 -11.44
CA ASP A 93 -9.77 -7.58 -11.06
C ASP A 93 -8.75 -8.62 -11.53
N VAL A 94 -7.48 -8.48 -11.13
CA VAL A 94 -6.39 -9.34 -11.62
C VAL A 94 -6.05 -10.46 -10.65
N PHE A 95 -5.47 -11.53 -11.18
CA PHE A 95 -4.92 -12.63 -10.40
C PHE A 95 -3.46 -12.88 -10.75
N PHE A 96 -2.57 -12.65 -9.78
CA PHE A 96 -1.14 -12.85 -9.98
C PHE A 96 -0.67 -14.21 -9.46
N SER A 97 0.07 -14.95 -10.29
CA SER A 97 0.64 -16.27 -9.95
C SER A 97 2.17 -16.30 -9.87
N SER A 98 2.84 -15.14 -9.97
CA SER A 98 4.30 -15.07 -10.04
C SER A 98 5.00 -15.23 -8.70
N SER A 99 6.19 -15.83 -8.71
CA SER A 99 7.09 -15.87 -7.55
C SER A 99 8.19 -14.79 -7.61
N HIS A 100 8.19 -13.94 -8.63
CA HIS A 100 9.27 -13.02 -8.96
C HIS A 100 8.84 -11.55 -8.96
N MET A 101 7.66 -11.24 -8.43
CA MET A 101 7.13 -9.87 -8.44
C MET A 101 8.07 -8.92 -7.68
N LYS A 102 8.69 -8.00 -8.41
CA LYS A 102 9.56 -6.94 -7.88
C LYS A 102 8.77 -5.66 -7.68
N LEU A 103 7.93 -5.28 -8.63
CA LEU A 103 7.22 -4.00 -8.59
C LEU A 103 5.76 -4.15 -9.01
N LEU A 104 4.84 -3.76 -8.12
CA LEU A 104 3.48 -3.40 -8.49
C LEU A 104 3.26 -1.91 -8.17
N LYS A 105 2.97 -1.12 -9.21
CA LYS A 105 2.72 0.32 -9.09
C LYS A 105 1.35 0.69 -9.65
N LEU A 106 0.52 1.31 -8.82
CA LEU A 106 -0.76 1.91 -9.17
C LEU A 106 -0.70 3.41 -8.85
N SER A 107 -0.67 4.29 -9.86
CA SER A 107 -0.39 5.72 -9.63
C SER A 107 -1.23 6.66 -10.49
N ASN A 108 -1.76 7.72 -9.90
CA ASN A 108 -2.61 8.70 -10.61
C ASN A 108 -3.82 8.03 -11.29
N ILE A 109 -4.60 7.29 -10.50
CA ILE A 109 -5.79 6.59 -10.97
C ILE A 109 -7.01 7.28 -10.36
N GLY A 110 -7.93 7.74 -11.20
CA GLY A 110 -9.12 8.47 -10.76
C GLY A 110 -9.94 7.67 -9.76
N ARG A 111 -10.18 6.38 -10.05
CA ARG A 111 -10.90 5.45 -9.17
C ARG A 111 -10.54 3.98 -9.46
N ILE A 112 -10.44 3.18 -8.42
CA ILE A 112 -10.45 1.71 -8.46
C ILE A 112 -11.68 1.23 -7.68
N PRO A 113 -12.71 0.67 -8.34
CA PRO A 113 -13.93 0.25 -7.64
C PRO A 113 -13.68 -0.85 -6.59
N LEU A 114 -12.82 -1.81 -6.91
CA LEU A 114 -12.52 -2.95 -6.07
C LEU A 114 -11.07 -3.40 -6.30
N ILE A 115 -10.35 -3.64 -5.21
CA ILE A 115 -9.21 -4.56 -5.18
C ILE A 115 -9.70 -5.81 -4.47
N ALA A 116 -9.82 -6.91 -5.21
CA ALA A 116 -10.46 -8.13 -4.75
C ALA A 116 -9.54 -8.97 -3.85
N SER A 117 -10.13 -9.81 -3.01
CA SER A 117 -9.41 -10.67 -2.05
C SER A 117 -8.58 -11.78 -2.69
N HIS A 118 -8.77 -12.03 -3.99
CA HIS A 118 -8.03 -13.05 -4.72
C HIS A 118 -6.79 -12.49 -5.42
N THR A 119 -6.63 -11.16 -5.45
CA THR A 119 -5.65 -10.50 -6.32
C THR A 119 -4.23 -10.92 -5.98
N PHE A 120 -3.94 -11.12 -4.70
CA PHE A 120 -2.59 -11.40 -4.21
C PHE A 120 -2.42 -12.81 -3.61
N THR A 121 -3.46 -13.65 -3.62
CA THR A 121 -3.48 -14.94 -2.91
C THR A 121 -2.37 -15.91 -3.33
N ASN A 122 -1.92 -15.83 -4.58
CA ASN A 122 -0.90 -16.72 -5.13
C ASN A 122 0.50 -16.09 -5.24
N LEU A 123 0.67 -14.85 -4.78
CA LEU A 123 1.98 -14.22 -4.67
C LEU A 123 2.58 -14.54 -3.31
N LYS A 124 3.83 -15.03 -3.31
CA LYS A 124 4.58 -15.24 -2.07
C LYS A 124 5.24 -13.97 -1.57
N ALA A 125 5.69 -13.12 -2.49
CA ALA A 125 6.39 -11.90 -2.16
C ALA A 125 6.22 -10.84 -3.24
N ILE A 126 6.31 -9.58 -2.83
CA ILE A 126 6.49 -8.40 -3.66
C ILE A 126 7.63 -7.61 -3.04
N ASP A 127 8.64 -7.23 -3.82
CA ASP A 127 9.66 -6.33 -3.29
C ASP A 127 9.05 -4.94 -2.99
N THR A 128 8.42 -4.30 -3.99
CA THR A 128 7.79 -2.99 -3.83
C THR A 128 6.33 -2.97 -4.30
N LEU A 129 5.41 -2.65 -3.38
CA LEU A 129 4.02 -2.30 -3.67
C LEU A 129 3.83 -0.80 -3.45
N THR A 130 3.46 -0.08 -4.51
CA THR A 130 3.24 1.36 -4.47
C THR A 130 1.84 1.73 -4.98
N ILE A 131 1.07 2.42 -4.15
CA ILE A 131 -0.23 3.00 -4.53
C ILE A 131 -0.18 4.51 -4.25
N GLU A 132 -0.39 5.33 -5.28
CA GLU A 132 -0.22 6.78 -5.20
C GLU A 132 -1.36 7.53 -5.88
N ASN A 133 -1.80 8.65 -5.29
CA ASN A 133 -2.77 9.59 -5.89
C ASN A 133 -3.99 8.86 -6.47
N THR A 134 -4.62 8.01 -5.66
CA THR A 134 -5.65 7.08 -6.13
C THR A 134 -6.82 7.02 -5.14
N LEU A 135 -8.04 6.94 -5.66
CA LEU A 135 -9.24 6.60 -4.90
C LEU A 135 -9.53 5.11 -5.07
N ILE A 136 -9.64 4.37 -3.97
CA ILE A 136 -10.10 2.98 -3.94
C ILE A 136 -11.44 2.97 -3.22
N GLU A 137 -12.50 2.49 -3.84
CA GLU A 137 -13.79 2.45 -3.14
C GLU A 137 -13.86 1.30 -2.14
N THR A 138 -13.36 0.12 -2.54
CA THR A 138 -13.43 -1.09 -1.70
C THR A 138 -12.11 -1.84 -1.76
N LEU A 139 -11.48 -2.02 -0.60
CA LEU A 139 -10.34 -2.92 -0.43
C LEU A 139 -10.84 -4.22 0.22
N GLY A 140 -10.85 -5.30 -0.56
CA GLY A 140 -11.20 -6.65 -0.11
C GLY A 140 -9.99 -7.55 0.16
N GLU A 141 -8.78 -7.07 -0.10
CA GLU A 141 -7.53 -7.81 0.12
C GLU A 141 -6.98 -7.59 1.53
N GLU A 142 -6.46 -8.66 2.13
CA GLU A 142 -5.90 -8.65 3.46
C GLU A 142 -4.37 -8.67 3.50
N PHE A 143 -3.67 -9.15 2.47
CA PHE A 143 -2.20 -9.29 2.43
C PHE A 143 -1.57 -10.15 3.55
N ALA A 144 -2.35 -11.03 4.19
CA ALA A 144 -1.91 -11.76 5.38
C ALA A 144 -0.77 -12.76 5.13
N TYR A 145 -0.60 -13.26 3.90
CA TYR A 145 0.32 -14.35 3.54
C TYR A 145 1.34 -13.97 2.46
N ILE A 146 1.53 -12.67 2.22
CA ILE A 146 2.45 -12.16 1.21
C ILE A 146 3.50 -11.27 1.84
N ASN A 147 4.76 -11.57 1.58
CA ASN A 147 5.86 -10.72 2.02
C ASN A 147 5.95 -9.47 1.14
N ILE A 148 5.71 -8.29 1.72
CA ILE A 148 5.90 -7.01 1.02
C ILE A 148 7.10 -6.30 1.64
N SER A 149 8.23 -6.25 0.93
CA SER A 149 9.44 -5.63 1.47
C SER A 149 9.27 -4.11 1.63
N HIS A 150 8.64 -3.45 0.67
CA HIS A 150 8.37 -2.02 0.67
C HIS A 150 6.89 -1.77 0.34
N PHE A 151 6.09 -1.42 1.33
CA PHE A 151 4.69 -1.02 1.12
C PHE A 151 4.55 0.50 1.24
N ILE A 152 4.18 1.15 0.13
CA ILE A 152 4.11 2.60 0.00
C ILE A 152 2.70 3.00 -0.45
N MET A 153 2.04 3.83 0.35
CA MET A 153 0.71 4.37 0.08
C MET A 153 0.72 5.89 0.31
N MET A 154 0.61 6.68 -0.76
CA MET A 154 0.71 8.13 -0.69
C MET A 154 -0.46 8.84 -1.39
N ASN A 155 -1.12 9.77 -0.70
CA ASN A 155 -2.28 10.49 -1.23
C ASN A 155 -3.40 9.55 -1.70
N VAL A 156 -3.64 8.47 -0.94
CA VAL A 156 -4.64 7.45 -1.28
C VAL A 156 -5.86 7.62 -0.39
N THR A 157 -7.05 7.55 -0.96
CA THR A 157 -8.30 7.44 -0.19
C THR A 157 -8.88 6.06 -0.43
N ILE A 158 -9.18 5.32 0.64
CA ILE A 158 -9.89 4.06 0.61
C ILE A 158 -11.23 4.27 1.33
N GLU A 159 -12.35 4.13 0.62
CA GLU A 159 -13.67 4.46 1.18
C GLU A 159 -14.22 3.38 2.11
N ARG A 160 -13.93 2.11 1.80
CA ARG A 160 -14.32 0.94 2.59
C ARG A 160 -13.17 -0.04 2.67
N VAL A 161 -12.80 -0.38 3.90
CA VAL A 161 -11.84 -1.43 4.21
C VAL A 161 -12.56 -2.49 5.03
N PHE A 162 -12.63 -3.73 4.54
CA PHE A 162 -13.20 -4.81 5.34
C PHE A 162 -12.21 -5.20 6.46
N TYR A 163 -11.04 -5.65 6.04
CA TYR A 163 -9.90 -6.04 6.86
C TYR A 163 -8.61 -5.71 6.10
N LEU A 164 -7.55 -5.30 6.80
CA LEU A 164 -6.24 -5.04 6.19
C LEU A 164 -5.15 -5.53 7.14
N ASN A 165 -4.39 -6.54 6.72
CA ASN A 165 -3.40 -7.22 7.53
C ASN A 165 -2.08 -7.46 6.79
N VAL A 166 -1.18 -6.50 6.91
CA VAL A 166 0.18 -6.66 6.38
C VAL A 166 1.08 -7.12 7.51
N SER A 167 1.15 -8.44 7.72
CA SER A 167 1.86 -9.04 8.87
C SER A 167 3.13 -9.80 8.53
N GLU A 168 3.41 -10.09 7.27
CA GLU A 168 4.66 -10.75 6.89
C GLU A 168 5.86 -9.80 7.01
N LYS A 169 7.05 -10.37 7.19
CA LYS A 169 8.27 -9.59 7.46
C LYS A 169 8.62 -8.65 6.31
N GLY A 170 8.54 -7.34 6.54
CA GLY A 170 8.90 -6.30 5.57
C GLY A 170 10.05 -5.40 6.03
N THR A 171 10.60 -4.62 5.10
CA THR A 171 11.65 -3.64 5.38
C THR A 171 11.06 -2.27 5.73
N LYS A 172 10.11 -1.78 4.92
CA LYS A 172 9.55 -0.44 5.06
C LYS A 172 8.04 -0.42 4.81
N LEU A 173 7.30 0.17 5.75
CA LEU A 173 5.92 0.59 5.57
C LEU A 173 5.86 2.13 5.56
N ARG A 174 5.20 2.71 4.56
CA ARG A 174 5.05 4.16 4.44
C ARG A 174 3.64 4.53 4.00
N ILE A 175 2.88 5.14 4.90
CA ILE A 175 1.53 5.67 4.64
C ILE A 175 1.56 7.19 4.86
N VAL A 176 1.34 7.96 3.79
CA VAL A 176 1.47 9.43 3.84
C VAL A 176 0.27 10.11 3.20
N ASN A 177 -0.34 11.03 3.93
CA ASN A 177 -1.47 11.84 3.45
C ASN A 177 -2.61 10.99 2.86
N SER A 178 -2.90 9.87 3.52
CA SER A 178 -3.89 8.90 3.06
C SER A 178 -5.09 8.84 4.02
N LYS A 179 -6.23 8.39 3.52
CA LYS A 179 -7.47 8.26 4.29
C LYS A 179 -8.02 6.84 4.15
N LEU A 180 -8.20 6.14 5.25
CA LEU A 180 -8.89 4.85 5.31
C LEU A 180 -10.21 5.05 6.06
N HIS A 181 -11.32 4.99 5.33
CA HIS A 181 -12.67 5.18 5.85
C HIS A 181 -13.40 3.85 6.02
N ASN A 182 -14.41 3.86 6.89
CA ASN A 182 -15.34 2.75 7.13
C ASN A 182 -14.62 1.40 7.32
N VAL A 183 -13.55 1.38 8.11
CA VAL A 183 -12.88 0.13 8.44
C VAL A 183 -13.81 -0.71 9.30
N THR A 184 -14.13 -1.92 8.84
CA THR A 184 -15.17 -2.77 9.46
C THR A 184 -14.61 -3.62 10.60
N GLU A 185 -13.41 -4.19 10.41
CA GLU A 185 -12.76 -5.05 11.39
C GLU A 185 -11.48 -4.41 11.98
N THR A 186 -10.32 -4.92 11.59
CA THR A 186 -9.02 -4.58 12.19
C THR A 186 -8.05 -4.06 11.12
N LEU A 187 -7.19 -3.12 11.53
CA LEU A 187 -5.99 -2.76 10.77
C LEU A 187 -4.78 -3.37 11.47
N ASN A 188 -4.00 -4.20 10.79
CA ASN A 188 -2.76 -4.75 11.30
C ASN A 188 -1.61 -4.47 10.34
N PHE A 189 -0.56 -3.85 10.89
CA PHE A 189 0.67 -3.57 10.19
C PHE A 189 1.82 -4.07 11.06
N ALA A 190 2.35 -5.25 10.77
CA ALA A 190 3.30 -5.93 11.64
C ALA A 190 4.57 -6.35 10.92
N ASN A 191 5.62 -6.60 11.71
CA ASN A 191 6.90 -7.17 11.27
C ASN A 191 7.67 -6.32 10.24
N PHE A 192 7.59 -4.99 10.34
CA PHE A 192 8.41 -4.07 9.53
C PHE A 192 9.62 -3.54 10.31
N LEU A 193 10.77 -3.40 9.65
CA LEU A 193 11.92 -2.71 10.27
C LEU A 193 11.61 -1.23 10.52
N ASN A 194 11.07 -0.54 9.50
CA ASN A 194 10.77 0.90 9.57
C ASN A 194 9.32 1.19 9.19
N ILE A 195 8.62 1.92 10.05
CA ILE A 195 7.23 2.33 9.83
C ILE A 195 7.12 3.85 9.85
N GLU A 196 6.53 4.43 8.80
CA GLU A 196 6.17 5.83 8.70
C GLU A 196 4.67 5.98 8.41
N ILE A 197 3.92 6.62 9.32
CA ILE A 197 2.51 6.96 9.12
C ILE A 197 2.34 8.45 9.40
N ILE A 198 2.13 9.25 8.35
CA ILE A 198 2.21 10.72 8.44
C ILE A 198 1.01 11.37 7.77
N GLY A 199 0.40 12.35 8.45
CA GLY A 199 -0.62 13.22 7.85
C GLY A 199 -1.88 12.50 7.39
N SER A 200 -2.16 11.31 7.93
CA SER A 200 -3.18 10.38 7.44
C SER A 200 -4.39 10.31 8.39
N LYS A 201 -5.54 9.84 7.88
CA LYS A 201 -6.77 9.65 8.66
C LYS A 201 -7.20 8.19 8.62
N PHE A 202 -7.57 7.64 9.77
CA PHE A 202 -8.11 6.29 9.90
C PHE A 202 -9.42 6.35 10.68
N GLU A 203 -10.48 5.81 10.09
CA GLU A 203 -11.84 5.89 10.63
C GLU A 203 -12.49 4.50 10.61
N MET A 204 -12.72 3.96 11.80
CA MET A 204 -13.42 2.69 11.97
C MET A 204 -14.93 2.93 12.07
N GLN A 205 -15.71 2.06 11.42
CA GLN A 205 -17.16 2.13 11.44
C GLN A 205 -17.72 1.95 12.85
N LYS A 206 -17.05 1.12 13.65
CA LYS A 206 -17.31 0.90 15.08
C LYS A 206 -15.97 0.92 15.81
N PRO A 207 -15.96 1.15 17.14
CA PRO A 207 -14.74 1.02 17.94
C PRO A 207 -14.01 -0.29 17.66
N GLY A 208 -12.78 -0.20 17.16
CA GLY A 208 -11.97 -1.35 16.73
C GLY A 208 -10.48 -1.19 17.04
N LEU A 209 -9.68 -2.16 16.60
CA LEU A 209 -8.26 -2.24 16.92
C LEU A 209 -7.38 -1.88 15.71
N MET A 210 -6.35 -1.09 15.96
CA MET A 210 -5.24 -0.87 15.02
C MET A 210 -3.95 -1.33 15.68
N SER A 211 -3.31 -2.36 15.14
CA SER A 211 -2.05 -2.90 15.62
C SER A 211 -0.92 -2.47 14.68
N ILE A 212 0.12 -1.88 15.24
CA ILE A 212 1.34 -1.48 14.52
C ILE A 212 2.52 -2.10 15.24
N GLN A 213 3.30 -2.92 14.54
CA GLN A 213 4.45 -3.64 15.10
C GLN A 213 5.67 -3.57 14.20
N GLY A 214 6.81 -3.17 14.75
CA GLY A 214 8.08 -3.08 14.00
C GLY A 214 9.29 -2.80 14.87
N ASP A 215 10.42 -2.40 14.27
CA ASP A 215 11.60 -2.02 15.05
C ASP A 215 11.62 -0.53 15.40
N VAL A 216 11.31 0.31 14.43
CA VAL A 216 11.20 1.77 14.59
C VAL A 216 9.91 2.26 13.94
N ALA A 217 9.17 3.14 14.64
CA ALA A 217 7.95 3.74 14.12
C ALA A 217 7.92 5.27 14.30
N ILE A 218 7.54 5.96 13.23
CA ILE A 218 7.27 7.40 13.19
C ILE A 218 5.79 7.60 12.82
N VAL A 219 5.00 8.09 13.77
CA VAL A 219 3.56 8.30 13.59
C VAL A 219 3.23 9.77 13.88
N LYS A 220 2.98 10.58 12.85
CA LYS A 220 2.89 12.05 12.99
C LYS A 220 1.66 12.66 12.33
N ASN A 221 1.04 13.63 12.99
CA ASN A 221 -0.02 14.47 12.43
C ASN A 221 -1.21 13.66 11.86
N ASN A 222 -1.58 12.57 12.52
CA ASN A 222 -2.66 11.70 12.05
C ASN A 222 -3.96 11.93 12.83
N ILE A 223 -5.09 11.58 12.19
CA ILE A 223 -6.40 11.51 12.81
C ILE A 223 -6.86 10.08 12.96
N PHE A 224 -7.38 9.75 14.14
CA PHE A 224 -7.96 8.45 14.42
C PHE A 224 -9.39 8.58 14.95
N SER A 225 -10.33 7.89 14.34
CA SER A 225 -11.72 7.88 14.79
C SER A 225 -12.19 6.47 15.11
N ASN A 226 -12.66 6.29 16.35
CA ASN A 226 -13.04 4.99 16.90
C ASN A 226 -11.91 3.94 16.85
N VAL A 227 -10.65 4.35 16.97
CA VAL A 227 -9.49 3.46 16.89
C VAL A 227 -8.84 3.29 18.25
N SER A 228 -8.75 2.05 18.71
CA SER A 228 -7.86 1.67 19.80
C SER A 228 -6.52 1.22 19.21
N MET A 229 -5.55 2.12 19.23
CA MET A 229 -4.22 1.89 18.66
C MET A 229 -3.30 1.19 19.66
N ASN A 230 -2.70 0.10 19.24
CA ASN A 230 -1.60 -0.57 19.91
C ASN A 230 -0.35 -0.47 19.03
N LEU A 231 0.59 0.41 19.42
CA LEU A 231 1.86 0.60 18.73
C LEU A 231 2.99 0.01 19.58
N VAL A 232 3.61 -1.04 19.05
CA VAL A 232 4.65 -1.78 19.74
C VAL A 232 5.90 -1.84 18.86
N THR A 233 7.03 -1.39 19.38
CA THR A 233 8.30 -1.50 18.66
C THR A 233 9.43 -2.05 19.51
N THR A 234 10.45 -2.62 18.89
CA THR A 234 11.60 -3.18 19.61
C THR A 234 12.61 -2.10 20.01
N THR A 235 12.71 -1.00 19.25
CA THR A 235 13.77 0.00 19.41
C THR A 235 13.23 1.38 19.78
N ALA A 236 12.38 1.98 18.94
CA ALA A 236 11.92 3.34 19.18
C ALA A 236 10.51 3.65 18.63
N ILE A 237 9.81 4.55 19.31
CA ILE A 237 8.57 5.20 18.87
C ILE A 237 8.78 6.72 18.89
N VAL A 238 8.47 7.39 17.77
CA VAL A 238 8.24 8.83 17.71
C VAL A 238 6.80 9.08 17.30
N ILE A 239 5.97 9.55 18.24
CA ILE A 239 4.55 9.82 18.01
C ILE A 239 4.20 11.25 18.41
N ASN A 240 3.77 12.05 17.42
CA ASN A 240 3.50 13.47 17.64
C ASN A 240 2.23 13.94 16.91
N GLY A 241 1.48 14.84 17.55
CA GLY A 241 0.44 15.60 16.88
C GLY A 241 -0.74 14.73 16.47
N ILE A 242 -0.98 13.65 17.21
CA ILE A 242 -2.12 12.79 16.98
C ILE A 242 -3.38 13.46 17.52
N CYS A 243 -4.46 13.45 16.74
CA CYS A 243 -5.77 13.82 17.22
C CYS A 243 -6.74 12.65 17.05
N ALA A 244 -7.34 12.20 18.14
CA ALA A 244 -8.33 11.13 18.10
C ALA A 244 -9.70 11.56 18.62
N ASP A 245 -10.77 11.00 18.07
CA ASP A 245 -12.15 11.18 18.54
C ASP A 245 -12.87 9.83 18.67
N GLY A 246 -14.11 9.85 19.18
CA GLY A 246 -14.88 8.64 19.44
C GLY A 246 -14.31 7.80 20.58
N LYS A 247 -14.48 6.47 20.52
CA LYS A 247 -13.92 5.56 21.55
C LYS A 247 -12.47 5.16 21.24
N SER A 248 -11.61 6.15 21.07
CA SER A 248 -10.21 5.95 20.70
C SER A 248 -9.27 5.89 21.92
N THR A 249 -8.27 5.02 21.85
CA THR A 249 -7.23 4.83 22.88
C THR A 249 -5.86 4.68 22.22
N LEU A 250 -4.79 4.94 22.98
CA LEU A 250 -3.41 4.78 22.51
C LEU A 250 -2.58 4.01 23.53
N ARG A 251 -1.99 2.91 23.10
CA ARG A 251 -1.03 2.11 23.88
C ARG A 251 0.32 2.08 23.17
N LEU A 252 1.37 2.45 23.88
CA LEU A 252 2.73 2.59 23.36
C LEU A 252 3.70 1.72 24.14
N SER A 253 4.42 0.81 23.46
CA SER A 253 5.43 -0.05 24.08
C SER A 253 6.68 -0.09 23.22
N SER A 254 7.80 0.37 23.76
CA SER A 254 9.11 0.37 23.09
C SER A 254 10.21 0.66 24.11
N ARG A 255 11.47 0.42 23.77
CA ARG A 255 12.62 0.81 24.60
C ARG A 255 12.79 2.32 24.70
N SER A 256 12.47 3.05 23.62
CA SER A 256 12.52 4.50 23.55
C SER A 256 11.19 5.05 23.02
N ILE A 257 10.59 6.02 23.74
CA ILE A 257 9.32 6.63 23.37
C ILE A 257 9.44 8.15 23.46
N ASP A 258 9.26 8.83 22.33
CA ASP A 258 8.98 10.26 22.24
C ASP A 258 7.51 10.47 21.86
N SER A 259 6.70 10.88 22.83
CA SER A 259 5.26 11.10 22.73
C SER A 259 4.91 12.55 23.04
N THR A 260 4.59 13.33 22.01
CA THR A 260 4.42 14.79 22.12
C THR A 260 3.15 15.31 21.47
N ASP A 261 2.49 16.28 22.11
CA ASP A 261 1.36 17.04 21.55
C ASP A 261 0.15 16.18 21.07
N ASN A 262 -0.04 14.98 21.66
CA ASN A 262 -1.14 14.08 21.29
C ASN A 262 -2.44 14.42 22.04
N ARG A 263 -3.59 14.26 21.39
CA ARG A 263 -4.92 14.55 21.93
C ARG A 263 -5.84 13.35 21.74
N LEU A 264 -6.26 12.73 22.85
CA LEU A 264 -7.12 11.52 22.82
C LEU A 264 -8.27 11.61 23.82
N PRO A 265 -9.43 10.98 23.55
CA PRO A 265 -10.61 11.10 24.39
C PRO A 265 -10.57 10.25 25.67
N ASN A 266 -9.86 9.11 25.66
CA ASN A 266 -9.94 8.12 26.73
C ASN A 266 -8.62 7.96 27.51
N GLU A 267 -7.62 7.32 26.90
CA GLU A 267 -6.41 6.90 27.61
C GLU A 267 -5.20 6.92 26.68
N ILE A 268 -4.05 7.26 27.26
CA ILE A 268 -2.72 6.99 26.69
C ILE A 268 -1.95 6.14 27.69
N ALA A 269 -1.68 4.89 27.33
CA ALA A 269 -1.01 3.92 28.18
C ALA A 269 0.44 3.70 27.73
N TYR A 270 1.35 3.71 28.70
CA TYR A 270 2.78 3.44 28.53
C TYR A 270 3.15 2.23 29.41
N PRO A 271 2.79 0.99 29.02
CA PRO A 271 3.20 -0.19 29.77
C PRO A 271 4.73 -0.19 29.96
N GLY A 272 5.17 -0.16 31.22
CA GLY A 272 6.55 0.09 31.66
C GLY A 272 7.60 -0.95 31.30
N ASN A 273 7.25 -1.95 30.48
CA ASN A 273 8.11 -3.03 30.06
C ASN A 273 8.17 -3.05 28.52
N ASP A 274 9.37 -3.18 27.97
CA ASP A 274 9.51 -3.60 26.58
C ASP A 274 8.99 -5.05 26.42
N GLN A 275 8.87 -5.55 25.18
CA GLN A 275 8.42 -6.93 24.94
C GLN A 275 9.31 -8.01 25.62
N ARG A 276 10.47 -7.64 26.16
CA ARG A 276 11.44 -8.54 26.81
C ARG A 276 11.40 -8.45 28.35
N GLY A 277 10.52 -7.63 28.92
CA GLY A 277 10.40 -7.47 30.36
C GLY A 277 11.45 -6.57 30.98
N GLU A 278 12.22 -5.82 30.17
CA GLU A 278 13.17 -4.84 30.68
C GLU A 278 12.46 -3.51 30.97
N PRO A 279 12.81 -2.83 32.08
CA PRO A 279 12.25 -1.52 32.40
C PRO A 279 12.57 -0.50 31.30
N LEU A 280 11.65 0.44 31.03
CA LEU A 280 11.84 1.61 30.17
C LEU A 280 13.05 2.45 30.66
N THR A 281 14.27 2.11 30.27
CA THR A 281 15.49 2.67 30.90
C THR A 281 16.26 3.68 30.08
N GLU A 282 16.06 3.79 28.76
CA GLU A 282 16.90 4.70 27.98
C GLU A 282 16.28 6.08 27.75
N PHE A 283 15.10 6.23 27.12
CA PHE A 283 14.51 7.56 26.87
C PHE A 283 12.97 7.55 26.79
N LEU A 284 12.31 8.11 27.82
CA LEU A 284 10.87 8.39 27.81
C LEU A 284 10.62 9.90 27.82
N THR A 285 10.19 10.45 26.70
CA THR A 285 9.79 11.86 26.58
C THR A 285 8.27 11.95 26.39
N ILE A 286 7.56 12.40 27.42
CA ILE A 286 6.11 12.61 27.38
C ILE A 286 5.84 14.10 27.64
N ARG A 287 5.37 14.84 26.64
CA ARG A 287 5.08 16.28 26.78
C ARG A 287 3.80 16.69 26.06
N ASN A 288 3.07 17.63 26.63
CA ASN A 288 1.87 18.27 26.02
C ASN A 288 0.76 17.31 25.54
N ASN A 289 0.75 16.06 26.02
CA ASN A 289 -0.32 15.12 25.72
C ASN A 289 -1.57 15.45 26.54
N THR A 290 -2.73 15.40 25.91
CA THR A 290 -4.00 15.79 26.52
C THR A 290 -5.02 14.66 26.40
N VAL A 291 -5.64 14.29 27.52
CA VAL A 291 -6.86 13.49 27.53
C VAL A 291 -8.07 14.42 27.52
N CYS A 292 -8.85 14.39 26.44
CA CYS A 292 -9.98 15.28 26.22
C CYS A 292 -11.18 14.84 27.08
N LYS A 293 -11.86 15.78 27.72
CA LYS A 293 -13.06 15.48 28.51
C LYS A 293 -14.24 15.15 27.58
N ALA A 294 -15.08 14.20 28.00
CA ALA A 294 -16.35 13.83 27.36
C ALA A 294 -16.24 13.32 25.90
N GLY A 295 -15.14 12.67 25.54
CA GLY A 295 -15.08 11.90 24.30
C GLY A 295 -14.88 12.73 23.01
N ASN A 296 -14.64 14.04 23.11
CA ASN A 296 -14.54 14.91 21.94
C ASN A 296 -13.29 15.82 22.00
N CYS A 297 -12.26 15.44 21.24
CA CYS A 297 -11.06 16.26 21.06
C CYS A 297 -11.19 17.35 19.98
N LYS A 298 -12.35 17.47 19.32
CA LYS A 298 -12.62 18.39 18.21
C LYS A 298 -11.52 18.33 17.14
N CYS A 299 -11.21 17.13 16.67
CA CYS A 299 -10.19 16.94 15.65
C CYS A 299 -10.59 17.63 14.34
N SER A 300 -9.67 18.42 13.78
CA SER A 300 -9.92 19.15 12.54
C SER A 300 -10.09 18.20 11.37
N ILE A 301 -11.15 18.37 10.57
CA ILE A 301 -11.44 17.52 9.40
C ILE A 301 -10.31 17.57 8.33
N SER A 302 -9.44 18.58 8.37
CA SER A 302 -8.47 18.92 7.33
C SER A 302 -7.19 18.08 7.27
N SER A 303 -6.81 17.33 8.32
CA SER A 303 -5.63 16.47 8.24
C SER A 303 -6.01 15.12 7.64
N GLY A 304 -5.53 14.88 6.43
CA GLY A 304 -5.80 13.70 5.62
C GLY A 304 -5.75 13.99 4.13
N GLN A 305 -5.75 15.26 3.71
CA GLN A 305 -5.54 15.72 2.32
C GLN A 305 -4.92 17.13 2.31
N ALA A 306 -4.00 17.41 3.22
CA ALA A 306 -3.21 18.63 3.12
C ALA A 306 -2.11 18.39 2.08
N SER A 307 -1.89 19.32 1.15
CA SER A 307 -0.72 19.31 0.29
C SER A 307 0.52 19.30 1.17
N CYS A 308 1.15 18.13 1.37
CA CYS A 308 2.46 18.08 1.97
C CYS A 308 3.42 18.73 0.97
N PRO A 309 4.05 19.88 1.27
CA PRO A 309 5.27 20.21 0.57
C PRO A 309 6.23 19.05 0.84
N VAL A 310 6.76 18.44 -0.22
CA VAL A 310 7.85 17.47 -0.11
C VAL A 310 9.04 18.20 0.49
N ARG A 311 9.09 18.30 1.82
CA ARG A 311 10.31 18.64 2.53
C ARG A 311 11.09 17.34 2.62
N VAL A 312 11.98 17.16 1.66
CA VAL A 312 13.12 16.24 1.79
C VAL A 312 13.81 16.63 3.09
N ASN A 313 13.62 15.84 4.14
CA ASN A 313 14.13 16.17 5.46
C ASN A 313 15.66 15.97 5.40
N THR A 314 16.40 17.07 5.39
CA THR A 314 17.87 17.15 5.32
C THR A 314 18.59 16.44 6.48
N VAL A 315 17.83 15.94 7.47
CA VAL A 315 18.33 15.09 8.56
C VAL A 315 18.87 13.74 8.05
N TYR A 316 18.37 13.23 6.91
CA TYR A 316 18.85 11.96 6.34
C TYR A 316 20.25 12.05 5.73
N ILE A 317 20.76 13.24 5.42
CA ILE A 317 22.11 13.39 4.82
C ILE A 317 23.18 13.31 5.91
N PHE A 318 22.94 13.85 7.11
CA PHE A 318 23.97 13.90 8.16
C PHE A 318 24.28 12.53 8.78
N LEU A 319 23.28 11.64 8.93
CA LEU A 319 23.50 10.30 9.51
C LEU A 319 24.18 9.33 8.52
N LEU A 320 24.04 9.56 7.21
CA LEU A 320 24.73 8.77 6.18
C LEU A 320 26.18 9.26 5.93
N THR A 321 26.46 10.56 6.10
CA THR A 321 27.82 11.08 5.92
C THR A 321 28.77 10.74 7.08
N GLU A 322 28.29 10.66 8.34
CA GLU A 322 29.16 10.26 9.45
C GLU A 322 29.57 8.78 9.37
N PHE A 323 28.67 7.90 8.90
CA PHE A 323 29.01 6.48 8.70
C PHE A 323 29.99 6.23 7.55
N ILE A 324 30.03 7.10 6.54
CA ILE A 324 31.00 6.99 5.43
C ILE A 324 32.39 7.49 5.87
N PHE A 325 32.47 8.53 6.71
CA PHE A 325 33.76 9.04 7.19
C PHE A 325 34.43 8.15 8.25
N ILE A 326 33.67 7.46 9.10
CA ILE A 326 34.24 6.54 10.10
C ILE A 326 34.77 5.24 9.46
N ARG A 327 34.40 4.93 8.21
CA ARG A 327 34.97 3.79 7.45
C ARG A 327 36.23 4.14 6.66
N TYR A 328 36.67 5.40 6.65
CA TYR A 328 37.83 5.88 5.88
C TYR A 328 38.90 6.60 6.74
N LEU A 329 38.86 6.45 8.05
CA LEU A 329 39.93 6.80 9.01
C LEU A 329 40.39 5.55 9.75
#